data_AF-A0A8T0B2N2-F1
#
_entry.id   AF-A0A8T0B2N2-F1
#
_cell.length_a   1.000
_cell.length_b   1.000
_cell.length_c   1.000
_cell.angle_alpha   90.00
_cell.angle_beta   90.00
_cell.angle_gamma   90.00
#
_symmetry.space_group_name_H-M   'P 1'
#
loop_
_entity.id
_entity.type
_entity.pdbx_description
1 polymer ?
#
loop_
_entity_poly.entity_id
_entity_poly.type
_entity_poly.pdbx_seq_one_letter_code
_entity_poly.pdbx_strand_id
1 'polypeptide(L)'
;MSKWYHPTRLPGSGDTVEWRRSFISWPAPCNTYRVLARKELLSCIFERQQLHCASVGRSNVSFSELCLLDMATDPLVDAGLHFDELNKLRVLDPDVSQKTTELKEECKDFVEKIGQFQKIVGGLIEMVDELAKEAEKEKMKAIGARNLLKSVAKQRDAQQQQLQALIAEKRMQLERYRIEYEALSKVEAEQNEFIDQFMLQK
;
A
#
# COMPACT_ATOMS: atom_id res chain seq x y z
N MET A 1 -3.01 5.56 -31.61
CA MET A 1 -4.48 5.61 -31.61
C MET A 1 -4.98 4.97 -30.31
N SER A 2 -5.24 5.77 -29.29
CA SER A 2 -5.72 5.27 -27.98
C SER A 2 -7.08 5.93 -27.71
N LYS A 3 -8.16 5.15 -27.82
CA LYS A 3 -9.53 5.61 -27.60
C LYS A 3 -9.77 5.78 -26.10
N TRP A 4 -10.02 7.02 -25.68
CA TRP A 4 -10.58 7.34 -24.37
C TRP A 4 -12.08 7.03 -24.39
N TYR A 5 -12.53 6.14 -23.50
CA TYR A 5 -13.95 5.87 -23.28
C TYR A 5 -14.52 7.00 -22.40
N HIS A 6 -15.40 7.83 -22.98
CA HIS A 6 -16.27 8.72 -22.22
C HIS A 6 -17.47 7.93 -21.67
N PRO A 7 -17.86 8.07 -20.39
CA PRO A 7 -19.12 7.54 -19.92
C PRO A 7 -20.27 8.49 -20.28
N THR A 8 -21.19 8.01 -21.10
CA THR A 8 -22.45 8.67 -21.44
C THR A 8 -23.36 8.71 -20.21
N ARG A 9 -23.87 9.90 -19.89
CA ARG A 9 -24.85 10.15 -18.83
C ARG A 9 -26.25 9.77 -19.37
N LEU A 10 -26.98 8.89 -18.68
CA LEU A 10 -28.43 8.72 -18.85
C LEU A 10 -29.17 9.09 -17.55
N PRO A 11 -30.41 9.64 -17.65
CA PRO A 11 -31.11 10.24 -16.53
C PRO A 11 -32.16 9.30 -15.90
N GLY A 12 -32.30 9.41 -14.59
CA GLY A 12 -33.58 9.29 -13.87
C GLY A 12 -34.26 7.92 -13.81
N SER A 13 -34.07 7.22 -12.70
CA SER A 13 -35.13 6.74 -11.81
C SER A 13 -34.47 5.93 -10.68
N GLY A 14 -34.99 6.08 -9.46
CA GLY A 14 -34.44 5.43 -8.29
C GLY A 14 -34.42 3.92 -8.43
N ASP A 15 -33.26 3.34 -8.20
CA ASP A 15 -33.08 2.01 -7.66
C ASP A 15 -31.75 1.99 -6.91
N THR A 16 -31.82 1.58 -5.64
CA THR A 16 -30.70 1.22 -4.79
C THR A 16 -29.96 0.04 -5.40
N VAL A 17 -29.10 0.30 -6.38
CA VAL A 17 -28.18 -0.70 -6.93
C VAL A 17 -26.84 -0.57 -6.21
N GLU A 18 -26.72 -1.40 -5.17
CA GLU A 18 -25.58 -2.28 -4.93
C GLU A 18 -24.27 -1.84 -5.62
N TRP A 19 -23.65 -0.78 -5.11
CA TRP A 19 -22.21 -0.60 -5.31
C TRP A 19 -21.50 -1.66 -4.45
N ARG A 20 -21.46 -2.89 -4.98
CA ARG A 20 -20.31 -3.77 -4.81
C ARG A 20 -19.10 -2.97 -5.29
N ARG A 21 -18.56 -2.16 -4.38
CA ARG A 21 -17.17 -1.78 -4.45
C ARG A 21 -16.43 -3.10 -4.46
N SER A 22 -15.81 -3.38 -5.61
CA SER A 22 -14.55 -4.10 -5.70
C SER A 22 -13.55 -3.42 -4.78
N PHE A 23 -13.75 -3.63 -3.47
CA PHE A 23 -12.70 -3.61 -2.49
C PHE A 23 -11.95 -4.89 -2.79
N ILE A 24 -10.83 -4.71 -3.47
CA ILE A 24 -9.76 -5.68 -3.49
C ILE A 24 -9.60 -6.14 -2.04
N SER A 25 -9.94 -7.40 -1.81
CA SER A 25 -9.60 -8.13 -0.61
C SER A 25 -8.09 -8.09 -0.49
N TRP A 26 -7.58 -7.07 0.17
CA TRP A 26 -6.30 -7.20 0.85
C TRP A 26 -6.47 -8.34 1.83
N PRO A 27 -5.66 -9.41 1.76
CA PRO A 27 -5.60 -10.34 2.86
C PRO A 27 -5.16 -9.52 4.08
N ALA A 28 -6.00 -9.55 5.12
CA ALA A 28 -5.62 -9.08 6.45
C ALA A 28 -4.28 -9.73 6.86
N PRO A 29 -3.50 -9.07 7.73
CA PRO A 29 -2.11 -9.42 7.97
C PRO A 29 -2.01 -10.85 8.50
N CYS A 30 -1.25 -11.70 7.81
CA CYS A 30 -0.89 -13.02 8.32
C CYS A 30 -0.09 -12.88 9.61
N ASN A 31 -0.77 -12.85 10.75
CA ASN A 31 -0.16 -12.92 12.08
C ASN A 31 0.14 -14.38 12.49
N THR A 32 0.51 -15.21 11.51
CA THR A 32 0.69 -16.66 11.68
C THR A 32 2.10 -17.13 11.28
N TYR A 33 3.01 -16.22 10.92
CA TYR A 33 4.41 -16.57 10.60
C TYR A 33 5.44 -16.07 11.61
N ARG A 34 5.02 -15.78 12.85
CA ARG A 34 5.96 -15.41 13.93
C ARG A 34 6.25 -16.51 14.95
N VAL A 35 5.67 -17.70 14.79
CA VAL A 35 5.93 -18.85 15.68
C VAL A 35 6.49 -20.09 14.94
N LEU A 36 6.56 -20.06 13.61
CA LEU A 36 7.07 -21.17 12.79
C LEU A 36 8.50 -20.99 12.23
N ALA A 37 9.22 -19.93 12.62
CA ALA A 37 10.64 -19.75 12.25
C ALA A 37 11.61 -19.92 13.43
N ARG A 38 11.12 -20.38 14.60
CA ARG A 38 11.95 -20.63 15.79
C ARG A 38 11.97 -22.08 16.27
N LYS A 39 11.21 -22.98 15.62
CA LYS A 39 11.20 -24.42 15.95
C LYS A 39 11.93 -25.33 14.96
N GLU A 40 12.19 -24.89 13.72
CA GLU A 40 12.93 -25.74 12.76
C GLU A 40 14.46 -25.60 12.83
N LEU A 41 14.99 -24.51 13.37
CA LEU A 41 16.45 -24.33 13.51
C LEU A 41 17.06 -25.01 14.75
N LEU A 42 16.24 -25.51 15.68
CA LEU A 42 16.71 -26.24 16.87
C LEU A 42 16.52 -27.77 16.77
N SER A 43 15.78 -28.28 15.78
CA SER A 43 15.71 -29.73 15.50
C SER A 43 16.94 -30.22 14.72
N CYS A 44 17.51 -29.40 13.83
CA CYS A 44 18.66 -29.81 13.02
C CYS A 44 20.00 -29.84 13.77
N ILE A 45 20.10 -29.26 14.99
CA ILE A 45 21.35 -29.28 15.78
C ILE A 45 21.37 -30.46 16.78
N PHE A 46 20.23 -31.03 17.17
CA PHE A 46 20.19 -32.15 18.11
C PHE A 46 20.07 -33.55 17.47
N GLU A 47 19.75 -33.61 16.17
CA GLU A 47 19.54 -34.87 15.43
C GLU A 47 20.76 -35.33 14.62
N ARG A 48 21.95 -34.77 14.91
CA ARG A 48 23.24 -35.21 14.35
C ARG A 48 24.22 -35.78 15.38
N GLN A 49 23.81 -35.90 16.65
CA GLN A 49 24.63 -36.45 17.73
C GLN A 49 24.13 -37.82 18.22
N GLN A 50 23.31 -38.52 17.43
CA GLN A 50 22.73 -39.82 17.81
C GLN A 50 22.76 -40.86 16.67
N LEU A 51 23.82 -40.84 15.85
CA LEU A 51 24.06 -41.82 14.77
C LEU A 51 25.50 -42.36 14.77
N HIS A 52 26.09 -42.54 15.96
CA HIS A 52 27.37 -43.25 16.10
C HIS A 52 27.43 -44.26 17.28
N CYS A 53 26.27 -44.67 17.79
CA CYS A 53 26.17 -45.67 18.86
C CYS A 53 25.03 -46.67 18.59
N ALA A 54 25.05 -47.36 17.45
CA ALA A 54 24.16 -48.50 17.20
C ALA A 54 24.67 -49.41 16.07
N SER A 55 25.78 -50.12 16.28
CA SER A 55 26.04 -51.42 15.62
C SER A 55 27.20 -52.15 16.30
N VAL A 56 27.08 -52.45 17.60
CA VAL A 56 27.82 -53.57 18.18
C VAL A 56 27.05 -54.83 17.78
N GLY A 57 27.50 -55.46 16.70
CA GLY A 57 27.02 -56.75 16.22
C GLY A 57 28.21 -57.55 15.71
N ARG A 58 28.64 -58.53 16.52
CA ARG A 58 29.70 -59.50 16.18
C ARG A 58 29.45 -60.12 14.81
N SER A 59 30.49 -60.22 14.00
CA SER A 59 30.72 -61.40 13.17
C SER A 59 32.22 -61.63 12.99
N ASN A 60 32.62 -62.87 13.26
CA ASN A 60 33.97 -63.39 13.10
C ASN A 60 34.47 -63.15 11.67
N VAL A 61 35.60 -62.48 11.53
CA VAL A 61 36.51 -62.72 10.41
C VAL A 61 37.90 -62.92 10.98
N SER A 62 38.54 -63.98 10.51
CA SER A 62 39.78 -64.58 10.98
C SER A 62 40.96 -63.62 11.06
N PHE A 63 41.72 -63.82 12.13
CA PHE A 63 42.94 -63.16 12.59
C PHE A 63 44.16 -63.30 11.64
N SER A 64 43.99 -63.37 10.32
CA SER A 64 45.09 -63.66 9.37
C SER A 64 45.14 -62.82 8.10
N GLU A 65 44.35 -61.75 7.97
CA GLU A 65 44.42 -60.83 6.81
C GLU A 65 44.73 -59.37 7.18
N LEU A 66 45.08 -59.09 8.44
CA LEU A 66 45.36 -57.72 8.90
C LEU A 66 46.81 -57.22 8.63
N CYS A 67 47.67 -58.01 7.98
CA CYS A 67 49.12 -57.78 8.01
C CYS A 67 49.75 -57.32 6.67
N LEU A 68 48.98 -56.86 5.69
CA LEU A 68 49.58 -56.52 4.38
C LEU A 68 48.92 -55.34 3.64
N LEU A 69 48.49 -54.31 4.38
CA LEU A 69 48.14 -53.01 3.81
C LEU A 69 48.70 -51.81 4.59
N ASP A 70 49.66 -52.05 5.48
CA ASP A 70 50.30 -51.01 6.31
C ASP A 70 51.58 -50.45 5.65
N MET A 71 51.49 -50.15 4.36
CA MET A 71 52.54 -49.42 3.63
C MET A 71 51.92 -48.33 2.76
N ALA A 72 51.45 -47.27 3.43
CA ALA A 72 51.68 -45.86 3.05
C ALA A 72 50.76 -44.92 3.86
N THR A 73 50.62 -45.13 5.16
CA THR A 73 50.12 -44.08 6.07
C THR A 73 51.30 -43.66 6.93
N ASP A 74 51.69 -42.40 6.82
CA ASP A 74 52.77 -41.86 7.63
C ASP A 74 52.41 -42.08 9.11
N PRO A 75 53.30 -42.67 9.94
CA PRO A 75 53.01 -42.93 11.37
C PRO A 75 52.73 -41.64 12.15
N LEU A 76 53.08 -40.48 11.57
CA LEU A 76 52.70 -39.15 12.03
C LEU A 76 51.22 -38.86 11.83
N VAL A 77 50.66 -39.20 10.67
CA VAL A 77 49.24 -38.99 10.34
C VAL A 77 48.36 -39.87 11.21
N ASP A 78 48.79 -41.10 11.51
CA ASP A 78 48.11 -42.00 12.46
C ASP A 78 48.15 -41.47 13.90
N ALA A 79 49.21 -40.71 14.25
CA ALA A 79 49.30 -39.96 15.51
C ALA A 79 48.55 -38.60 15.49
N GLY A 80 47.86 -38.25 14.39
CA GLY A 80 47.16 -36.98 14.22
C GLY A 80 48.08 -35.77 14.04
N LEU A 81 49.30 -35.99 13.54
CA LEU A 81 50.32 -34.97 13.32
C LEU A 81 50.61 -34.84 11.81
N HIS A 82 50.54 -33.61 11.32
CA HIS A 82 50.71 -33.23 9.92
C HIS A 82 51.90 -32.27 9.78
N PHE A 83 52.62 -32.34 8.66
CA PHE A 83 53.64 -31.34 8.34
C PHE A 83 53.03 -30.23 7.48
N ASP A 84 53.41 -28.98 7.73
CA ASP A 84 53.07 -27.86 6.85
C ASP A 84 54.13 -27.62 5.76
N GLU A 85 53.85 -26.68 4.85
CA GLU A 85 54.75 -26.26 3.75
C GLU A 85 56.11 -25.73 4.23
N LEU A 86 56.28 -25.46 5.52
CA LEU A 86 57.50 -25.00 6.16
C LEU A 86 58.17 -26.11 7.02
N ASN A 87 57.77 -27.37 6.82
CA ASN A 87 58.21 -28.55 7.57
C ASN A 87 58.00 -28.45 9.09
N LYS A 88 56.99 -27.69 9.53
CA LYS A 88 56.61 -27.62 10.95
C LYS A 88 55.53 -28.64 11.26
N LEU A 89 55.69 -29.31 12.38
CA LEU A 89 54.71 -30.26 12.90
C LEU A 89 53.44 -29.53 13.37
N ARG A 90 52.26 -29.97 12.93
CA ARG A 90 50.94 -29.43 13.26
C ARG A 90 49.98 -30.54 13.66
N VAL A 91 49.02 -30.22 14.52
CA VAL A 91 47.98 -31.15 14.96
C VAL A 91 46.77 -31.14 14.02
N LEU A 92 46.62 -30.09 13.22
CA LEU A 92 45.55 -29.95 12.23
C LEU A 92 46.15 -30.00 10.83
N ASP A 93 45.50 -30.75 9.95
CA ASP A 93 45.85 -30.82 8.53
C ASP A 93 45.92 -29.39 7.93
N PRO A 94 47.04 -28.98 7.31
CA PRO A 94 47.21 -27.65 6.74
C PRO A 94 46.11 -27.29 5.73
N ASP A 95 45.62 -28.23 4.92
CA ASP A 95 44.55 -28.00 3.94
C ASP A 95 43.22 -27.71 4.63
N VAL A 96 42.92 -28.44 5.71
CA VAL A 96 41.73 -28.22 6.52
C VAL A 96 41.83 -26.89 7.25
N SER A 97 43.01 -26.53 7.76
CA SER A 97 43.26 -25.23 8.41
C SER A 97 43.08 -24.06 7.44
N GLN A 98 43.54 -24.18 6.20
CA GLN A 98 43.40 -23.16 5.17
C GLN A 98 41.93 -22.98 4.77
N LYS A 99 41.24 -24.07 4.40
CA LYS A 99 39.80 -24.04 4.05
C LYS A 99 38.94 -23.49 5.19
N THR A 100 39.27 -23.83 6.43
CA THR A 100 38.58 -23.28 7.62
C THR A 100 38.79 -21.77 7.75
N THR A 101 39.98 -21.27 7.39
CA THR A 101 40.30 -19.84 7.43
C THR A 101 39.61 -19.09 6.30
N GLU A 102 39.63 -19.63 5.08
CA GLU A 102 38.91 -19.07 3.93
C GLU A 102 37.40 -18.99 4.21
N LEU A 103 36.80 -20.07 4.70
CA LEU A 103 35.39 -20.09 5.10
C LEU A 103 35.08 -19.05 6.18
N LYS A 104 35.99 -18.86 7.14
CA LYS A 104 35.83 -17.84 8.19
C LYS A 104 35.80 -16.43 7.61
N GLU A 105 36.68 -16.11 6.66
CA GLU A 105 36.68 -14.80 6.01
C GLU A 105 35.44 -14.61 5.13
N GLU A 106 35.03 -15.61 4.35
CA GLU A 106 33.78 -15.56 3.58
C GLU A 106 32.54 -15.35 4.46
N CYS A 107 32.48 -16.02 5.62
CA CYS A 107 31.42 -15.81 6.59
C CYS A 107 31.40 -14.37 7.12
N LYS A 108 32.56 -13.74 7.35
CA LYS A 108 32.61 -12.32 7.77
C LYS A 108 32.09 -11.40 6.67
N ASP A 109 32.54 -11.59 5.43
CA ASP A 109 32.07 -10.81 4.27
C ASP A 109 30.57 -10.97 4.07
N PHE A 110 30.03 -12.18 4.26
CA PHE A 110 28.61 -12.43 4.19
C PHE A 110 27.85 -11.67 5.28
N VAL A 111 28.32 -11.73 6.54
CA VAL A 111 27.71 -10.99 7.66
C VAL A 111 27.76 -9.48 7.41
N GLU A 112 28.85 -8.95 6.86
CA GLU A 112 28.95 -7.53 6.52
C GLU A 112 27.95 -7.12 5.43
N LYS A 113 27.86 -7.89 4.34
CA LYS A 113 26.89 -7.65 3.26
C LYS A 113 25.45 -7.70 3.77
N ILE A 114 25.12 -8.65 4.64
CA ILE A 114 23.80 -8.73 5.29
C ILE A 114 23.56 -7.49 6.17
N GLY A 115 24.57 -7.02 6.91
CA GLY A 115 24.47 -5.79 7.68
C GLY A 115 24.20 -4.56 6.81
N GLN A 116 24.86 -4.44 5.66
CA GLN A 116 24.60 -3.37 4.69
C GLN A 116 23.20 -3.47 4.09
N PHE A 117 22.76 -4.67 3.71
CA PHE A 117 21.42 -4.91 3.20
C PHE A 117 20.33 -4.52 4.20
N GLN A 118 20.50 -4.89 5.49
CA GLN A 118 19.58 -4.50 6.55
C GLN A 118 19.49 -2.98 6.71
N LYS A 119 20.60 -2.25 6.60
CA LYS A 119 20.60 -0.78 6.62
C LYS A 119 19.82 -0.19 5.44
N ILE A 120 20.01 -0.72 4.24
CA ILE A 120 19.29 -0.27 3.04
C ILE A 120 17.79 -0.52 3.19
N VAL A 121 17.39 -1.72 3.61
CA VAL A 121 15.99 -2.06 3.84
C VAL A 121 15.38 -1.19 4.94
N GLY A 122 16.12 -0.93 6.03
CA GLY A 122 15.70 -0.01 7.08
C GLY A 122 15.41 1.39 6.55
N GLY A 123 16.35 1.97 5.79
CA GLY A 123 16.14 3.28 5.15
C GLY A 123 15.00 3.29 4.13
N LEU A 124 14.80 2.20 3.39
CA LEU A 124 13.67 2.07 2.46
C LEU A 124 12.33 2.06 3.19
N ILE A 125 12.22 1.34 4.32
CA ILE A 125 11.01 1.32 5.14
C ILE A 125 10.68 2.75 5.62
N GLU A 126 11.69 3.47 6.12
CA GLU A 126 11.51 4.87 6.57
C GLU A 126 11.02 5.78 5.45
N MET A 127 11.66 5.73 4.27
CA MET A 127 11.24 6.53 3.11
C MET A 127 9.81 6.19 2.65
N VAL A 128 9.44 4.90 2.66
CA VAL A 128 8.07 4.47 2.29
C VAL A 128 7.05 4.97 3.31
N ASP A 129 7.38 4.93 4.61
CA ASP A 129 6.50 5.44 5.67
C ASP A 129 6.32 6.96 5.58
N GLU A 130 7.38 7.72 5.26
CA GLU A 130 7.30 9.16 5.01
C GLU A 130 6.43 9.47 3.80
N LEU A 131 6.67 8.79 2.68
CA LEU A 131 5.86 8.95 1.47
C LEU A 131 4.38 8.62 1.71
N ALA A 132 4.09 7.57 2.50
CA ALA A 132 2.72 7.23 2.87
C ALA A 132 2.04 8.34 3.69
N LYS A 133 2.76 8.95 4.64
CA LYS A 133 2.23 10.09 5.43
C LYS A 133 1.96 11.32 4.54
N GLU A 134 2.87 11.63 3.62
CA GLU A 134 2.68 12.74 2.68
C GLU A 134 1.50 12.50 1.73
N ALA A 135 1.37 11.29 1.20
CA ALA A 135 0.26 10.91 0.34
C ALA A 135 -1.09 11.05 1.05
N GLU A 136 -1.21 10.59 2.30
CA GLU A 136 -2.43 10.75 3.09
C GLU A 136 -2.71 12.23 3.42
N LYS A 137 -1.68 13.03 3.68
CA LYS A 137 -1.83 14.48 3.88
C LYS A 137 -2.40 15.18 2.64
N GLU A 138 -1.86 14.90 1.45
CA GLU A 138 -2.35 15.48 0.20
C GLU A 138 -3.75 14.97 -0.17
N LYS A 139 -4.03 13.69 0.06
CA LYS A 139 -5.38 13.11 -0.08
C LYS A 139 -6.40 13.85 0.79
N MET A 140 -6.08 14.14 2.04
CA MET A 140 -6.97 14.89 2.93
C MET A 140 -7.21 16.32 2.44
N LYS A 141 -6.17 17.02 1.96
CA LYS A 141 -6.32 18.35 1.34
C LYS A 141 -7.22 18.31 0.11
N ALA A 142 -7.04 17.33 -0.77
CA ALA A 142 -7.85 17.16 -1.98
C ALA A 142 -9.33 16.89 -1.65
N ILE A 143 -9.60 16.06 -0.64
CA ILE A 143 -10.97 15.83 -0.14
C ILE A 143 -11.57 17.13 0.40
N GLY A 144 -10.81 17.90 1.18
CA GLY A 144 -11.22 19.21 1.70
C GLY A 144 -11.59 20.19 0.59
N ALA A 145 -10.71 20.37 -0.39
CA ALA A 145 -10.95 21.24 -1.54
C ALA A 145 -12.19 20.81 -2.35
N ARG A 146 -12.36 19.49 -2.57
CA ARG A 146 -13.54 18.95 -3.25
C ARG A 146 -14.84 19.24 -2.50
N ASN A 147 -14.83 19.10 -1.17
CA ASN A 147 -16.00 19.39 -0.35
C ASN A 147 -16.37 20.88 -0.38
N LEU A 148 -15.37 21.77 -0.35
CA LEU A 148 -15.57 23.19 -0.49
C LEU A 148 -16.17 23.55 -1.86
N LEU A 149 -15.62 23.01 -2.95
CA LEU A 149 -16.18 23.24 -4.29
C LEU A 149 -17.63 22.75 -4.40
N LYS A 150 -17.94 21.59 -3.80
CA LYS A 150 -19.29 21.05 -3.76
C LYS A 150 -20.25 21.94 -2.95
N SER A 151 -19.81 22.51 -1.83
CA SER A 151 -20.64 23.41 -1.02
C SER A 151 -20.88 24.74 -1.75
N VAL A 152 -19.85 25.31 -2.39
CA VAL A 152 -19.98 26.53 -3.20
C VAL A 152 -20.95 26.33 -4.35
N ALA A 153 -20.88 25.21 -5.08
CA ALA A 153 -21.83 24.91 -6.15
C ALA A 153 -23.28 24.85 -5.63
N LYS A 154 -23.51 24.16 -4.50
CA LYS A 154 -24.84 24.12 -3.87
C LYS A 154 -25.34 25.50 -3.43
N GLN A 155 -24.46 26.31 -2.84
CA GLN A 155 -24.79 27.66 -2.42
C GLN A 155 -25.17 28.53 -3.62
N ARG A 156 -24.41 28.44 -4.72
CA ARG A 156 -24.71 29.14 -5.97
C ARG A 156 -26.07 28.75 -6.53
N ASP A 157 -26.36 27.46 -6.58
CA ASP A 157 -27.65 26.97 -7.11
C ASP A 157 -28.82 27.43 -6.22
N ALA A 158 -28.66 27.41 -4.89
CA ALA A 158 -29.66 27.94 -3.96
C ALA A 158 -29.87 29.46 -4.13
N GLN A 159 -28.79 30.23 -4.26
CA GLN A 159 -28.87 31.68 -4.54
C GLN A 159 -29.57 31.97 -5.87
N GLN A 160 -29.26 31.19 -6.91
CA GLN A 160 -29.90 31.32 -8.21
C GLN A 160 -31.42 31.07 -8.11
N GLN A 161 -31.84 30.03 -7.39
CA GLN A 161 -33.26 29.75 -7.17
C GLN A 161 -33.95 30.88 -6.38
N GLN A 162 -33.31 31.41 -5.34
CA GLN A 162 -33.83 32.55 -4.58
C GLN A 162 -34.01 33.79 -5.45
N LEU A 163 -33.01 34.13 -6.28
CA LEU A 163 -33.09 35.26 -7.20
C LEU A 163 -34.19 35.06 -8.26
N GLN A 164 -34.34 33.84 -8.79
CA GLN A 164 -35.41 33.54 -9.75
C GLN A 164 -36.80 33.70 -9.11
N ALA A 165 -36.99 33.26 -7.87
CA ALA A 165 -38.23 33.45 -7.13
C ALA A 165 -38.53 34.95 -6.93
N LEU A 166 -37.54 35.74 -6.52
CA LEU A 166 -37.68 37.19 -6.37
C LEU A 166 -38.02 37.89 -7.70
N ILE A 167 -37.37 37.50 -8.80
CA ILE A 167 -37.68 38.03 -10.13
C ILE A 167 -39.12 37.71 -10.51
N ALA A 168 -39.60 36.48 -10.26
CA ALA A 168 -40.97 36.08 -10.54
C ALA A 168 -41.98 36.89 -9.71
N GLU A 169 -41.71 37.08 -8.41
CA GLU A 169 -42.54 37.90 -7.53
C GLU A 169 -42.64 39.35 -8.03
N LYS A 170 -41.51 39.97 -8.38
CA LYS A 170 -41.47 41.36 -8.87
C LYS A 170 -42.15 41.53 -10.21
N ARG A 171 -42.02 40.55 -11.12
CA ARG A 171 -42.76 40.54 -12.39
C ARG A 171 -44.27 40.48 -12.17
N MET A 172 -44.74 39.64 -11.25
CA MET A 172 -46.15 39.56 -10.90
C MET A 172 -46.66 40.89 -10.29
N GLN A 173 -45.89 41.51 -9.41
CA GLN A 173 -46.21 42.83 -8.85
C GLN A 173 -46.32 43.91 -9.94
N LEU A 174 -45.38 43.93 -10.88
CA LEU A 174 -45.40 44.87 -12.01
C LEU A 174 -46.63 44.67 -12.89
N GLU A 175 -46.99 43.43 -13.22
CA GLU A 175 -48.16 43.15 -14.05
C GLU A 175 -49.46 43.60 -13.36
N ARG A 176 -49.57 43.39 -12.05
CA ARG A 176 -50.71 43.89 -11.26
C ARG A 176 -50.81 45.42 -11.34
N TYR A 177 -49.69 46.14 -11.12
CA TYR A 177 -49.68 47.60 -11.18
C TYR A 177 -49.99 48.13 -12.58
N ARG A 178 -49.56 47.42 -13.63
CA ARG A 178 -49.86 47.77 -15.01
C ARG A 178 -51.37 47.72 -15.28
N ILE A 179 -52.04 46.66 -14.85
CA ILE A 179 -53.49 46.49 -15.00
C ILE A 179 -54.25 47.58 -14.21
N GLU A 180 -53.81 47.84 -12.97
CA GLU A 180 -54.40 48.88 -12.13
C GLU A 180 -54.27 50.28 -12.75
N TYR A 181 -53.08 50.59 -13.29
CA TYR A 181 -52.84 51.85 -14.00
C TYR A 181 -53.73 51.99 -15.24
N GLU A 182 -53.85 50.93 -16.05
CA GLU A 182 -54.70 50.97 -17.25
C GLU A 182 -56.19 51.17 -16.89
N ALA A 183 -56.66 50.55 -15.80
CA ALA A 183 -58.02 50.75 -15.31
C ALA A 183 -58.25 52.19 -14.84
N LEU A 184 -57.33 52.76 -14.07
CA LEU A 184 -57.43 54.15 -13.60
C LEU A 184 -57.36 55.16 -14.76
N SER A 185 -56.50 54.91 -15.75
CA SER A 185 -56.37 55.77 -16.93
C SER A 185 -57.67 55.80 -17.77
N LYS A 186 -58.39 54.68 -17.85
CA LYS A 186 -59.72 54.65 -18.50
C LYS A 186 -60.74 55.48 -17.73
N VAL A 187 -60.79 55.33 -16.41
CA VAL A 187 -61.70 56.11 -15.55
C VAL A 187 -61.38 57.61 -15.64
N GLU A 188 -60.10 57.99 -15.66
CA GLU A 188 -59.68 59.39 -15.84
C GLU A 188 -60.14 59.94 -17.20
N ALA A 189 -59.99 59.17 -18.29
CA ALA A 189 -60.46 59.57 -19.61
C ALA A 189 -61.99 59.77 -19.63
N GLU A 190 -62.76 58.83 -19.06
CA GLU A 190 -64.22 58.93 -18.93
C GLU A 190 -64.64 60.18 -18.13
N GLN A 191 -63.92 60.48 -17.04
CA GLN A 191 -64.17 61.68 -16.23
C GLN A 191 -63.87 62.97 -17.00
N ASN A 192 -62.79 63.01 -17.78
CA ASN A 192 -62.45 64.17 -18.60
C ASN A 192 -63.47 64.40 -19.71
N GLU A 193 -63.91 63.33 -20.40
CA GLU A 193 -64.98 63.41 -21.40
C GLU A 193 -66.28 63.95 -20.79
N PHE A 194 -66.63 63.50 -19.57
CA PHE A 194 -67.78 64.02 -18.84
C PHE A 194 -67.65 65.51 -18.55
N ILE A 195 -66.49 65.97 -18.07
CA ILE A 195 -66.23 67.40 -17.82
C ILE A 195 -66.37 68.22 -19.10
N ASP A 196 -65.79 67.76 -20.20
CA ASP A 196 -65.84 68.45 -21.49
C ASP A 196 -67.29 68.59 -21.99
N GLN A 197 -68.09 67.53 -21.87
CA GLN A 197 -69.52 67.58 -22.19
C GLN A 197 -70.28 68.59 -21.32
N PHE A 198 -69.99 68.64 -20.02
CA PHE A 198 -70.61 69.61 -19.10
C PHE A 198 -70.21 71.06 -19.41
N MET A 199 -68.97 71.30 -19.83
CA MET A 199 -68.49 72.63 -20.22
C MET A 199 -69.11 73.11 -21.53
N LEU A 200 -69.41 72.20 -22.47
CA LEU A 200 -70.04 72.53 -23.76
C LEU A 200 -71.56 72.80 -23.67
N GLN A 201 -72.22 72.39 -22.58
CA GLN A 201 -73.66 72.57 -22.37
C GLN A 201 -74.03 73.88 -21.63
N LYS A 202 -73.05 74.71 -21.27
CA LYS A 202 -73.25 76.06 -20.69
C LYS A 202 -73.01 77.15 -21.71
#